data_AF-A0A7C5GFF3-F1
#
_entry.id   AF-A0A7C5GFF3-F1
#
_cell.length_a   1.000
_cell.length_b   1.000
_cell.length_c   1.000
_cell.angle_alpha   90.00
_cell.angle_beta   90.00
_cell.angle_gamma   90.00
#
_symmetry.space_group_name_H-M   'P 1'
#
loop_
_entity.id
_entity.type
_entity.pdbx_description
1 polymer ?
#
loop_
_entity_poly.entity_id
_entity_poly.type
_entity_poly.pdbx_seq_one_letter_code
_entity_poly.pdbx_strand_id
1 'polypeptide(L)'
;MIQSIEKIEAKVTLLLQIHAKDDYSKWEIAPHLAKKSLMMGHLYFDLGLRNRFEMGRYMKEHFPSLAQKKPQNKLWKKFIYDSIDEVAPSCATCKDSINCFACNDSRIINFNSIYA
;
A
#
# COMPACT_ATOMS: atom_id res chain seq x y z
N MET A 1 -2.50 15.08 16.89
CA MET A 1 -2.32 13.61 16.81
C MET A 1 -3.55 12.90 16.22
N ILE A 2 -4.78 13.27 16.59
CA ILE A 2 -6.01 12.70 15.97
C ILE A 2 -6.31 13.34 14.60
N GLN A 3 -6.21 14.67 14.49
CA GLN A 3 -6.49 15.39 13.23
C GLN A 3 -5.58 14.99 12.05
N SER A 4 -4.36 14.52 12.33
CA SER A 4 -3.45 14.04 11.28
C SER A 4 -3.90 12.71 10.66
N ILE A 5 -4.52 11.83 11.46
CA ILE A 5 -4.98 10.52 10.99
C ILE A 5 -6.20 10.66 10.09
N GLU A 6 -7.18 11.48 10.51
CA GLU A 6 -8.38 11.76 9.71
C GLU A 6 -8.04 12.41 8.36
N LYS A 7 -7.05 13.33 8.36
CA LYS A 7 -6.57 13.95 7.13
C LYS A 7 -5.94 12.94 6.16
N ILE A 8 -5.17 11.98 6.68
CA ILE A 8 -4.58 10.90 5.88
C ILE A 8 -5.68 9.96 5.36
N GLU A 9 -6.66 9.59 6.20
CA GLU A 9 -7.81 8.77 5.78
C GLU A 9 -8.54 9.40 4.58
N ALA A 10 -8.82 10.71 4.68
CA ALA A 10 -9.51 11.45 3.62
C ALA A 10 -8.70 11.48 2.32
N LYS A 11 -7.38 11.70 2.41
CA LYS A 11 -6.48 11.64 1.24
C LYS A 11 -6.49 10.27 0.56
N VAL A 12 -6.37 9.19 1.35
CA VAL A 12 -6.41 7.82 0.82
C VAL A 12 -7.77 7.53 0.18
N THR A 13 -8.85 7.92 0.86
CA THR A 13 -10.22 7.76 0.34
C THR A 13 -10.38 8.46 -1.01
N LEU A 14 -9.94 9.72 -1.10
CA LEU A 14 -10.03 10.51 -2.34
C LEU A 14 -9.24 9.86 -3.48
N LEU A 15 -8.00 9.42 -3.22
CA LEU A 15 -7.19 8.71 -4.21
C LEU A 15 -7.93 7.47 -4.75
N LEU A 16 -8.49 6.66 -3.87
CA LEU A 16 -9.22 5.44 -4.25
C LEU A 16 -10.50 5.76 -5.01
N GLN A 17 -11.23 6.80 -4.60
CA GLN A 17 -12.45 7.25 -5.27
C GLN A 17 -12.22 7.74 -6.70
N ILE A 18 -11.12 8.47 -6.93
CA ILE A 18 -10.72 8.92 -8.29
C ILE A 18 -10.42 7.72 -9.20
N HIS A 19 -9.98 6.61 -8.62
CA HIS A 19 -9.57 5.41 -9.34
C HIS A 19 -10.58 4.26 -9.31
N ALA A 20 -11.75 4.47 -8.71
CA ALA A 20 -12.81 3.47 -8.58
C ALA A 20 -13.40 3.11 -9.96
N LYS A 21 -13.72 1.82 -10.16
CA LYS A 21 -14.38 1.38 -11.40
C LYS A 21 -15.86 1.77 -11.51
N ASP A 22 -16.54 1.88 -10.37
CA ASP A 22 -18.00 2.08 -10.25
C ASP A 22 -18.35 2.74 -8.92
N ASP A 23 -19.63 3.09 -8.75
CA ASP A 23 -20.14 3.76 -7.55
C ASP A 23 -19.98 2.91 -6.29
N TYR A 24 -20.16 1.58 -6.38
CA TYR A 24 -19.93 0.70 -5.23
C TYR A 24 -18.46 0.75 -4.77
N SER A 25 -17.52 0.69 -5.71
CA SER A 25 -16.10 0.77 -5.40
C SER A 25 -15.71 2.16 -4.86
N LYS A 26 -16.41 3.20 -5.32
CA LYS A 26 -16.19 4.58 -4.90
C LYS A 26 -16.76 4.90 -3.51
N TRP A 27 -17.98 4.47 -3.21
CA TRP A 27 -18.68 4.90 -2.00
C TRP A 27 -18.59 3.88 -0.86
N GLU A 28 -18.45 2.59 -1.17
CA GLU A 28 -18.37 1.54 -0.15
C GLU A 28 -16.93 1.06 0.06
N ILE A 29 -16.25 0.69 -1.03
CA ILE A 29 -14.94 0.03 -0.94
C ILE A 29 -13.82 1.01 -0.62
N ALA A 30 -13.78 2.18 -1.26
CA ALA A 30 -12.73 3.16 -1.04
C ALA A 30 -12.65 3.64 0.43
N PRO A 31 -13.76 4.05 1.10
CA PRO A 31 -13.70 4.43 2.51
C PRO A 31 -13.34 3.25 3.42
N HIS A 32 -13.84 2.04 3.13
CA HIS A 32 -13.50 0.86 3.90
C HIS A 32 -12.00 0.54 3.82
N LEU A 33 -11.43 0.55 2.61
CA LEU A 33 -10.00 0.28 2.40
C LEU A 33 -9.13 1.37 3.04
N ALA A 34 -9.54 2.64 2.95
CA ALA A 34 -8.83 3.74 3.60
C ALA A 34 -8.73 3.54 5.13
N LYS A 35 -9.84 3.19 5.78
CA LYS A 35 -9.86 2.88 7.22
C LYS A 35 -8.95 1.73 7.58
N LYS A 36 -9.02 0.62 6.82
CA LYS A 36 -8.15 -0.54 7.04
C LYS A 36 -6.68 -0.23 6.80
N SER A 37 -6.36 0.68 5.88
CA SER A 37 -4.98 1.09 5.62
C SER A 37 -4.31 1.79 6.79
N LEU A 38 -5.08 2.42 7.69
CA LEU A 38 -4.57 3.07 8.89
C LEU A 38 -4.22 2.09 10.03
N MET A 39 -4.68 0.84 9.95
CA MET A 39 -4.37 -0.18 10.96
C MET A 39 -2.87 -0.54 10.96
N MET A 40 -2.40 -1.16 12.04
CA MET A 40 -0.97 -1.46 12.21
C MET A 40 -0.48 -2.66 11.39
N GLY A 41 -1.40 -3.50 10.92
CA GLY A 41 -1.09 -4.73 10.19
C GLY A 41 -0.72 -4.52 8.73
N HIS A 42 -0.56 -5.65 8.04
CA HIS A 42 -0.57 -5.66 6.59
C HIS A 42 -1.99 -5.42 6.09
N LEU A 43 -2.13 -4.55 5.09
CA LEU A 43 -3.43 -4.18 4.52
C LEU A 43 -4.30 -5.40 4.12
N TYR A 44 -3.70 -6.45 3.56
CA TYR A 44 -4.44 -7.65 3.19
C TYR A 44 -5.02 -8.37 4.42
N PHE A 45 -4.26 -8.45 5.51
CA PHE A 45 -4.69 -9.07 6.76
C PHE A 45 -5.79 -8.24 7.42
N ASP A 46 -5.62 -6.91 7.45
CA ASP A 46 -6.60 -6.00 8.04
C ASP A 46 -7.95 -5.99 7.27
N LEU A 47 -7.90 -6.28 5.97
CA LEU A 47 -9.06 -6.50 5.08
C LEU A 47 -9.64 -7.93 5.17
N GLY A 48 -9.01 -8.85 5.92
CA GLY A 48 -9.45 -10.25 6.02
C GLY A 48 -9.10 -11.11 4.80
N LEU A 49 -8.18 -10.66 3.94
CA LEU A 49 -7.68 -11.41 2.80
C LEU A 49 -6.56 -12.38 3.25
N ARG A 50 -6.46 -13.52 2.58
CA ARG A 50 -5.55 -14.60 2.97
C ARG A 50 -4.09 -14.27 2.66
N ASN A 51 -3.82 -13.52 1.59
CA ASN A 51 -2.47 -13.27 1.12
C ASN A 51 -2.36 -12.04 0.18
N ARG A 52 -1.12 -11.70 -0.19
CA ARG A 52 -0.78 -10.60 -1.11
C ARG A 52 -1.36 -10.78 -2.53
N PHE A 53 -1.57 -12.01 -3.00
CA PHE A 53 -2.16 -12.26 -4.32
C PHE A 53 -3.65 -11.90 -4.33
N GLU A 54 -4.40 -12.26 -3.29
CA GLU A 54 -5.80 -11.84 -3.12
C GLU A 54 -5.91 -10.32 -3.03
N MET A 55 -5.00 -9.65 -2.33
CA MET A 55 -4.94 -8.18 -2.33
C MET A 55 -4.74 -7.61 -3.75
N GLY A 56 -3.88 -8.23 -4.56
CA GLY A 56 -3.69 -7.84 -5.95
C GLY A 56 -4.94 -8.00 -6.80
N ARG A 57 -5.69 -9.10 -6.61
CA ARG A 57 -6.98 -9.33 -7.29
C ARG A 57 -8.02 -8.32 -6.84
N TYR A 58 -8.16 -8.10 -5.53
CA TYR A 58 -9.07 -7.14 -4.93
C TYR A 58 -8.88 -5.73 -5.50
N MET A 59 -7.63 -5.28 -5.57
CA MET A 59 -7.33 -3.95 -6.14
C MET A 59 -7.57 -3.89 -7.64
N LYS A 60 -7.28 -4.95 -8.40
CA LYS A 60 -7.60 -5.00 -9.84
C LYS A 60 -9.10 -4.98 -10.10
N GLU A 61 -9.87 -5.58 -9.21
CA GLU A 61 -11.32 -5.67 -9.33
C GLU A 61 -12.01 -4.33 -9.03
N HIS A 62 -11.58 -3.60 -8.00
CA HIS A 62 -12.23 -2.35 -7.58
C HIS A 62 -11.54 -1.08 -8.10
N PHE A 63 -10.23 -1.12 -8.30
CA PHE A 63 -9.40 0.02 -8.67
C PHE A 63 -8.46 -0.32 -9.86
N PRO A 64 -9.00 -0.75 -11.01
CA PRO A 64 -8.20 -1.26 -12.12
C PRO A 64 -7.19 -0.23 -12.66
N SER A 65 -7.56 1.05 -12.69
CA SER A 65 -6.68 2.13 -13.14
C SER A 65 -5.50 2.35 -12.19
N LEU A 66 -5.73 2.26 -10.88
CA LEU A 66 -4.67 2.34 -9.87
C LEU A 66 -3.78 1.09 -9.92
N ALA A 67 -4.36 -0.07 -10.18
CA ALA A 67 -3.62 -1.33 -10.29
C ALA A 67 -2.66 -1.40 -11.47
N GLN A 68 -2.99 -0.73 -12.59
CA GLN A 68 -2.10 -0.61 -13.74
C GLN A 68 -0.89 0.28 -13.44
N LYS A 69 -1.06 1.32 -12.61
CA LYS A 69 0.00 2.27 -12.25
C LYS A 69 0.98 1.71 -11.21
N LYS A 70 0.60 0.65 -10.50
CA LYS A 70 1.40 0.12 -9.39
C LYS A 70 2.64 -0.65 -9.91
N PRO A 71 3.87 -0.30 -9.45
CA PRO A 71 5.06 -1.11 -9.73
C PRO A 71 4.93 -2.53 -9.16
N GLN A 72 5.38 -3.55 -9.90
CA GLN A 72 5.18 -4.96 -9.53
C GLN A 72 5.74 -5.29 -8.13
N ASN A 73 6.97 -4.85 -7.83
CA ASN A 73 7.67 -5.18 -6.58
C ASN A 73 7.16 -4.39 -5.35
N LYS A 74 6.36 -3.34 -5.54
CA LYS A 74 5.88 -2.48 -4.46
C LYS A 74 4.72 -3.12 -3.68
N LEU A 75 4.64 -2.89 -2.38
CA LEU A 75 3.50 -3.30 -1.56
C LEU A 75 2.33 -2.31 -1.75
N TRP A 76 1.09 -2.80 -1.66
CA TRP A 76 -0.11 -1.96 -1.88
C TRP A 76 -0.22 -0.80 -0.91
N LYS A 77 -0.04 -1.07 0.39
CA LYS A 77 -0.04 -0.03 1.42
C LYS A 77 1.00 1.04 1.10
N LYS A 78 2.27 0.64 0.91
CA LYS A 78 3.33 1.59 0.52
C LYS A 78 2.99 2.38 -0.75
N PHE A 79 2.49 1.73 -1.80
CA PHE A 79 2.12 2.42 -3.04
C PHE A 79 1.01 3.46 -2.85
N ILE A 80 -0.02 3.16 -2.07
CA ILE A 80 -1.13 4.08 -1.79
C ILE A 80 -0.62 5.32 -1.05
N TYR A 81 0.19 5.12 0.00
CA TYR A 81 0.72 6.22 0.81
C TYR A 81 1.73 7.08 0.03
N ASP A 82 2.62 6.44 -0.73
CA ASP A 82 3.54 7.15 -1.62
C ASP A 82 2.79 7.94 -2.73
N SER A 83 1.56 7.57 -3.08
CA SER A 83 0.75 8.30 -4.09
C SER A 83 0.07 9.56 -3.55
N ILE A 84 0.05 9.74 -2.22
CA ILE A 84 -0.52 10.92 -1.54
C ILE A 84 0.53 11.74 -0.80
N ASP A 85 1.81 11.45 -1.04
CA ASP A 85 2.97 12.05 -0.38
C ASP A 85 2.91 11.93 1.16
N GLU A 86 2.44 10.79 1.67
CA GLU A 86 2.34 10.51 3.11
C GLU A 86 3.08 9.21 3.48
N VAL A 87 3.36 9.04 4.78
CA VAL A 87 3.96 7.81 5.31
C VAL A 87 2.89 6.99 6.04
N ALA A 88 2.84 5.69 5.77
CA ALA A 88 1.88 4.82 6.44
C ALA A 88 2.16 4.74 7.95
N PRO A 89 1.13 4.78 8.83
CA PRO A 89 1.29 4.82 10.28
C PRO A 89 2.13 3.67 10.85
N SER A 90 2.10 2.51 10.19
CA SER A 90 2.81 1.30 10.61
C SER A 90 4.24 1.18 10.05
N CYS A 91 4.73 2.14 9.25
CA CYS A 91 6.05 2.02 8.61
C CYS A 91 7.22 1.99 9.60
N ALA A 92 7.11 2.66 10.75
CA ALA A 92 8.21 2.74 11.73
C ALA A 92 8.38 1.46 12.57
N THR A 93 7.32 0.66 12.73
CA THR A 93 7.29 -0.53 13.60
C THR A 93 7.09 -1.84 12.84
N CYS A 94 6.94 -1.78 11.51
CA CYS A 94 6.81 -2.97 10.69
C CYS A 94 8.14 -3.75 10.64
N LYS A 95 8.14 -4.98 11.19
CA LYS A 95 9.28 -5.92 11.12
C LYS A 95 9.63 -6.34 9.68
N ASP A 96 8.71 -6.14 8.73
CA ASP A 96 8.92 -6.31 7.29
C ASP A 96 9.43 -5.04 6.58
N SER A 97 10.03 -4.09 7.32
CA SER A 97 10.68 -2.91 6.73
C SER A 97 11.73 -3.31 5.68
N ILE A 98 12.46 -4.42 5.88
CA ILE A 98 13.41 -5.00 4.93
C ILE A 98 12.75 -5.28 3.57
N ASN A 99 11.54 -5.85 3.55
CA ASN A 99 10.79 -6.12 2.32
C ASN A 99 10.07 -4.86 1.77
N CYS A 100 9.82 -3.85 2.62
CA CYS A 100 9.24 -2.57 2.21
C CYS A 100 10.26 -1.64 1.53
N PHE A 101 11.56 -1.76 1.87
CA PHE A 101 12.67 -0.99 1.31
C PHE A 101 13.55 -1.78 0.33
N ALA A 102 13.24 -3.04 0.03
CA ALA A 102 13.87 -3.81 -1.06
C ALA A 102 13.64 -3.21 -2.48
N CYS A 103 13.16 -1.97 -2.57
CA CYS A 103 13.43 -1.07 -3.69
C CYS A 103 14.51 -0.06 -3.27
N ASN A 104 15.71 -0.56 -2.98
CA ASN A 104 16.96 0.15 -3.26
C ASN A 104 18.08 -0.88 -3.25
N ASP A 105 18.52 -1.22 -4.46
CA ASP A 105 19.91 -1.11 -4.87
C ASP A 105 20.40 -2.33 -5.67
N SER A 106 20.15 -2.32 -6.99
CA SER A 106 20.99 -3.08 -7.93
C SER A 106 22.41 -2.49 -8.07
N ARG A 107 22.87 -1.67 -7.11
CA ARG A 107 24.29 -1.39 -6.85
C ARG A 107 24.76 -1.80 -5.45
N ILE A 108 24.19 -2.83 -4.83
CA ILE A 108 24.96 -3.59 -3.83
C ILE A 108 26.00 -4.41 -4.58
N ILE A 109 27.15 -3.76 -4.75
CA ILE A 109 28.51 -4.30 -4.85
C ILE A 109 28.60 -5.75 -4.35
N ASN A 110 29.06 -6.63 -5.24
CA ASN A 110 29.52 -7.97 -4.94
C ASN A 110 30.53 -7.95 -3.78
N PHE A 111 30.11 -8.32 -2.58
CA PHE A 111 31.00 -8.60 -1.45
C PHE A 111 31.49 -10.05 -1.45
N ASN A 112 31.87 -10.58 -2.62
CA ASN A 112 32.44 -11.93 -2.74
C ASN A 112 33.67 -11.99 -3.67
N SER A 113 34.50 -10.96 -3.69
CA SER A 113 35.76 -10.99 -4.47
C SER A 113 36.96 -10.35 -3.77
N ILE A 114 37.10 -10.51 -2.45
CA ILE A 114 38.37 -10.19 -1.76
C ILE A 114 38.69 -11.21 -0.66
N TYR A 115 38.45 -12.50 -0.89
CA TYR A 115 39.10 -13.61 -0.18
C TYR A 115 38.96 -14.89 -1.02
N ALA A 116 39.68 -14.94 -2.14
CA ALA A 116 40.09 -16.17 -2.82
C ALA A 116 41.30 -15.84 -3.69
#